data_AF-A0AAD5LJS1-F1
#
_entry.id   AF-A0AAD5LJS1-F1
#
_cell.length_a   1.000
_cell.length_b   1.000
_cell.length_c   1.000
_cell.angle_alpha   90.00
_cell.angle_beta   90.00
_cell.angle_gamma   90.00
#
_symmetry.space_group_name_H-M   'P 1'
#
loop_
_entity.id
_entity.type
_entity.pdbx_description
1 polymer ?
#
loop_
_entity_poly.entity_id
_entity_poly.type
_entity_poly.pdbx_seq_one_letter_code
_entity_poly.pdbx_strand_id
1 'polypeptide(L)'
;MVPEKEWRDDGQNMDKRTARKVHAAAFKKTIRDIKKQYLQEQGYREDPETTELPSDQIHVYVRKRPLLPHELNKHEFDVISSIGDREIVIHECKMYNDMRHKFIVSHHQRFSRCYDETVDTETVYRDAGKPLVLHAMEGGKAVCMMYGQTGSGKTYTMSGMFQYVSEDLFMEAVGDVDFKVSVSAIEIVGSKCFGT
;
A
#
# COMPACT_ATOMS: atom_id res chain seq x y z
N MET A 1 20.23 -26.09 17.36
CA MET A 1 21.24 -25.35 16.61
C MET A 1 21.18 -25.85 15.17
N VAL A 2 20.71 -25.02 14.25
CA VAL A 2 20.61 -25.39 12.82
C VAL A 2 21.97 -25.11 12.19
N PRO A 3 22.60 -26.04 11.45
CA PRO A 3 23.94 -25.81 10.91
C PRO A 3 23.93 -24.68 9.88
N GLU A 4 24.96 -23.83 9.90
CA GLU A 4 25.22 -22.87 8.83
C GLU A 4 25.41 -23.61 7.51
N LYS A 5 24.69 -23.19 6.47
CA LYS A 5 24.83 -23.75 5.12
C LYS A 5 26.16 -23.27 4.53
N GLU A 6 27.11 -24.18 4.41
CA GLU A 6 28.28 -24.01 3.57
C GLU A 6 27.86 -23.83 2.10
N TRP A 7 28.34 -22.75 1.51
CA TRP A 7 28.13 -22.41 0.10
C TRP A 7 29.07 -23.26 -0.78
N ARG A 8 28.55 -23.76 -1.90
CA ARG A 8 29.36 -24.42 -2.94
C ARG A 8 29.23 -23.63 -4.23
N ASP A 9 30.36 -23.16 -4.75
CA ASP A 9 30.49 -22.61 -6.09
C ASP A 9 30.28 -23.71 -7.14
N ASP A 10 29.79 -23.29 -8.30
CA ASP A 10 29.53 -24.04 -9.53
C ASP A 10 28.20 -24.80 -9.64
N GLY A 11 27.26 -24.17 -10.36
CA GLY A 11 26.26 -24.87 -11.17
C GLY A 11 24.99 -25.36 -10.47
N GLN A 12 24.65 -24.88 -9.28
CA GLN A 12 23.42 -25.30 -8.60
C GLN A 12 22.21 -24.44 -8.96
N ASN A 13 21.06 -25.10 -9.18
CA ASN A 13 19.74 -24.49 -9.35
C ASN A 13 19.50 -23.39 -8.32
N MET A 14 19.79 -22.16 -8.72
CA MET A 14 19.55 -20.97 -7.92
C MET A 14 18.04 -20.72 -7.92
N ASP A 15 17.42 -20.79 -6.74
CA ASP A 15 16.00 -20.51 -6.64
C ASP A 15 15.70 -19.04 -7.03
N LYS A 16 14.46 -18.79 -7.47
CA LYS A 16 14.03 -17.49 -7.99
C LYS A 16 14.29 -16.33 -7.02
N ARG A 17 14.19 -16.57 -5.70
CA ARG A 17 14.39 -15.54 -4.69
C ARG A 17 15.87 -15.20 -4.54
N THR A 18 16.73 -16.20 -4.56
CA THR A 18 18.18 -16.00 -4.52
C THR A 18 18.66 -15.30 -5.78
N ALA A 19 18.21 -15.73 -6.96
CA ALA A 19 18.51 -15.10 -8.25
C ALA A 19 18.18 -13.60 -8.26
N ARG A 20 17.00 -13.23 -7.72
CA ARG A 20 16.57 -11.83 -7.61
C ARG A 20 17.55 -11.00 -6.77
N LYS A 21 18.05 -11.55 -5.65
CA LYS A 21 18.97 -10.84 -4.76
C LYS A 21 20.36 -10.72 -5.34
N VAL A 22 20.90 -11.80 -5.90
CA VAL A 22 22.23 -11.81 -6.55
C VAL A 22 22.30 -10.78 -7.67
N HIS A 23 21.22 -10.62 -8.44
CA HIS A 23 21.16 -9.66 -9.55
C HIS A 23 20.42 -8.37 -9.21
N ALA A 24 20.28 -8.04 -7.92
CA ALA A 24 19.51 -6.88 -7.46
C ALA A 24 19.98 -5.57 -8.09
N ALA A 25 21.29 -5.35 -8.27
CA ALA A 25 21.80 -4.13 -8.88
C ALA A 25 21.28 -3.91 -10.31
N ALA A 26 21.24 -4.98 -11.11
CA ALA A 26 20.71 -4.93 -12.48
C ALA A 26 19.19 -4.66 -12.47
N PHE A 27 18.44 -5.41 -11.66
CA PHE A 27 16.99 -5.20 -11.54
C PHE A 27 16.63 -3.81 -11.03
N LYS A 28 17.29 -3.30 -9.98
CA LYS A 28 17.08 -1.93 -9.48
C LYS A 28 17.35 -0.87 -10.53
N LYS A 29 18.35 -1.08 -11.40
CA LYS A 29 18.63 -0.17 -12.51
C LYS A 29 17.48 -0.19 -13.50
N THR A 30 17.10 -1.36 -13.99
CA THR A 30 16.01 -1.52 -14.96
C THR A 30 14.67 -1.02 -14.41
N ILE A 31 14.33 -1.27 -13.14
CA ILE A 31 13.12 -0.72 -12.51
C ILE A 31 13.13 0.80 -12.50
N ARG A 32 14.27 1.43 -12.17
CA ARG A 32 14.41 2.89 -12.20
C ARG A 32 14.21 3.44 -13.60
N ASP A 33 14.74 2.77 -14.62
CA ASP A 33 14.61 3.18 -16.01
C ASP A 33 13.16 3.03 -16.50
N ILE A 34 12.50 1.91 -16.18
CA ILE A 34 11.07 1.67 -16.44
C ILE A 34 10.19 2.73 -15.76
N LYS A 35 10.41 3.01 -14.47
CA LYS A 35 9.65 4.03 -13.73
C LYS A 35 9.78 5.40 -14.38
N LYS A 36 10.99 5.79 -14.78
CA LYS A 36 11.23 7.05 -15.49
C LYS A 36 10.45 7.13 -16.80
N GLN A 37 10.45 6.05 -17.58
CA GLN A 37 9.70 5.98 -18.83
C GLN A 37 8.18 6.17 -18.58
N TYR A 38 7.61 5.45 -17.62
CA TYR A 38 6.18 5.59 -17.31
C TYR A 38 5.80 6.99 -16.81
N LEU A 39 6.65 7.63 -16.01
CA LEU A 39 6.40 9.00 -15.54
C LEU A 39 6.48 10.02 -16.70
N GLN A 40 7.35 9.82 -17.67
CA GLN A 40 7.41 10.66 -18.88
C GLN A 40 6.16 10.47 -19.75
N GLU A 41 5.72 9.22 -19.94
CA GLU A 41 4.52 8.90 -20.71
C GLU A 41 3.23 9.42 -20.04
N GLN A 42 3.13 9.32 -18.71
CA GLN A 42 1.99 9.89 -17.97
C GLN A 42 2.01 11.43 -17.97
N GLY A 43 3.16 12.08 -17.88
CA GLY A 43 3.23 13.55 -17.96
C GLY A 43 2.70 14.14 -19.28
N TYR A 44 2.58 13.32 -20.33
CA TYR A 44 1.96 13.69 -21.60
C TYR A 44 0.45 13.36 -21.67
N ARG A 45 -0.02 12.44 -20.83
CA ARG A 45 -1.45 12.16 -20.68
C ARG A 45 -1.99 13.15 -19.66
N GLU A 46 -2.61 14.24 -20.12
CA GLU A 46 -3.49 15.02 -19.26
C GLU A 46 -4.46 14.04 -18.60
N ASP A 47 -4.38 13.87 -17.27
CA ASP A 47 -5.40 13.13 -16.55
C ASP A 47 -6.62 14.05 -16.49
N PRO A 48 -7.71 13.80 -17.26
CA PRO A 48 -8.75 14.80 -17.47
C PRO A 48 -9.60 15.06 -16.24
N GLU A 49 -9.30 14.43 -15.10
CA GLU A 49 -10.15 14.42 -13.93
C GLU A 49 -9.35 14.51 -12.63
N THR A 50 -9.01 15.74 -12.24
CA THR A 50 -9.07 16.16 -10.83
C THR A 50 -10.52 16.20 -10.30
N THR A 51 -11.41 15.34 -10.83
CA THR A 51 -12.79 15.24 -10.40
C THR A 51 -12.78 14.53 -9.06
N GLU A 52 -13.34 15.19 -8.05
CA GLU A 52 -13.68 14.57 -6.78
C GLU A 52 -14.33 13.21 -7.04
N LEU A 53 -13.88 12.19 -6.31
CA LEU A 53 -14.42 10.84 -6.49
C LEU A 53 -15.93 10.87 -6.16
N PRO A 54 -16.80 10.23 -6.98
CA PRO A 54 -18.23 10.24 -6.73
C PRO A 54 -18.59 9.62 -5.37
N SER A 55 -19.34 10.33 -4.53
CA SER A 55 -19.68 9.92 -3.15
C SER A 55 -20.37 8.55 -3.04
N ASP A 56 -21.12 8.15 -4.07
CA ASP A 56 -22.01 6.99 -4.02
C ASP A 56 -21.35 5.68 -4.51
N GLN A 57 -20.03 5.66 -4.68
CA GLN A 57 -19.30 4.49 -5.17
C GLN A 57 -18.36 3.87 -4.14
N ILE A 58 -18.09 2.58 -4.31
CA ILE A 58 -17.04 1.91 -3.54
C ILE A 58 -15.69 2.44 -4.00
N HIS A 59 -14.97 3.09 -3.09
CA HIS A 59 -13.61 3.53 -3.34
C HIS A 59 -12.59 2.49 -2.87
N VAL A 60 -11.68 2.13 -3.77
CA VAL A 60 -10.59 1.21 -3.47
C VAL A 60 -9.29 1.99 -3.47
N TYR A 61 -8.63 2.01 -2.33
CA TYR A 61 -7.37 2.70 -2.11
C TYR A 61 -6.22 1.69 -1.98
N VAL A 62 -5.04 2.03 -2.46
CA VAL A 62 -3.82 1.27 -2.21
C VAL A 62 -2.76 2.16 -1.57
N ARG A 63 -2.10 1.67 -0.52
CA ARG A 63 -1.01 2.37 0.18
C ARG A 63 0.24 1.52 0.14
N LYS A 64 1.27 2.01 -0.52
CA LYS A 64 2.62 1.44 -0.47
C LYS A 64 3.32 1.97 0.77
N ARG A 65 3.84 1.08 1.62
CA ARG A 65 4.71 1.48 2.74
C ARG A 65 6.18 1.52 2.31
N PRO A 66 7.03 2.32 2.97
CA PRO A 66 8.47 2.23 2.77
C PRO A 66 9.01 0.85 3.17
N LEU A 67 10.18 0.50 2.64
CA LEU A 67 10.95 -0.66 3.11
C LEU A 67 11.37 -0.44 4.57
N LEU A 68 11.18 -1.47 5.39
CA LEU A 68 11.54 -1.46 6.79
C LEU A 68 13.04 -1.74 6.96
N PRO A 69 13.67 -1.26 8.05
CA PRO A 69 15.12 -1.44 8.27
C PRO A 69 15.58 -2.90 8.18
N HIS A 70 14.80 -3.85 8.71
CA HIS A 70 15.14 -5.27 8.65
C HIS A 70 15.03 -5.87 7.24
N GLU A 71 14.25 -5.27 6.33
CA GLU A 71 14.16 -5.68 4.93
C GLU A 71 15.40 -5.20 4.17
N LEU A 72 15.83 -3.97 4.43
CA LEU A 72 17.06 -3.40 3.91
C LEU A 72 18.29 -4.22 4.37
N ASN A 73 18.33 -4.59 5.65
CA ASN A 73 19.39 -5.44 6.21
C ASN A 73 19.44 -6.84 5.56
N LYS A 74 18.31 -7.31 5.01
CA LYS A 74 18.21 -8.57 4.24
C LYS A 74 18.45 -8.39 2.74
N HIS A 75 18.97 -7.22 2.34
CA HIS A 75 19.22 -6.81 0.97
C HIS A 75 17.97 -6.90 0.07
N GLU A 76 16.78 -6.75 0.64
CA GLU A 76 15.57 -6.59 -0.15
C GLU A 76 15.58 -5.22 -0.84
N PHE A 77 14.77 -5.10 -1.89
CA PHE A 77 14.66 -3.87 -2.64
C PHE A 77 13.25 -3.69 -3.17
N ASP A 78 12.96 -2.44 -3.49
CA ASP A 78 11.64 -2.02 -3.90
C ASP A 78 11.36 -2.47 -5.34
N VAL A 79 10.22 -3.11 -5.51
CA VAL A 79 9.70 -3.63 -6.78
C VAL A 79 8.34 -3.05 -7.11
N ILE A 80 7.90 -2.02 -6.38
CA ILE A 80 6.59 -1.38 -6.56
C ILE A 80 6.80 0.08 -6.93
N SER A 81 6.27 0.50 -8.08
CA SER A 81 6.27 1.90 -8.49
C SER A 81 4.87 2.48 -8.41
N SER A 82 4.71 3.64 -7.76
CA SER A 82 3.53 4.48 -7.97
C SER A 82 3.77 5.34 -9.22
N ILE A 83 2.81 5.31 -10.14
CA ILE A 83 2.82 6.12 -11.36
C ILE A 83 1.57 7.00 -11.29
N GLY A 84 1.77 8.28 -10.96
CA GLY A 84 0.66 9.18 -10.60
C GLY A 84 -0.03 8.75 -9.31
N ASP A 85 -1.29 9.14 -9.17
CA ASP A 85 -2.13 8.93 -8.00
C ASP A 85 -3.16 7.80 -8.17
N ARG A 86 -3.25 7.17 -9.35
CA ARG A 86 -4.27 6.15 -9.66
C ARG A 86 -3.71 4.81 -10.12
N GLU A 87 -2.39 4.67 -10.21
CA GLU A 87 -1.75 3.46 -10.72
C GLU A 87 -0.55 3.00 -9.89
N ILE A 88 -0.56 1.72 -9.51
CA ILE A 88 0.59 1.00 -8.96
C ILE A 88 1.07 -0.01 -9.99
N VAL A 89 2.39 -0.09 -10.17
CA VAL A 89 3.05 -1.07 -11.02
C VAL A 89 3.90 -2.02 -10.18
N ILE A 90 3.67 -3.32 -10.37
CA ILE A 90 4.41 -4.40 -9.71
C ILE A 90 5.44 -4.96 -10.68
N HIS A 91 6.73 -4.87 -10.32
CA HIS A 91 7.84 -5.32 -11.16
C HIS A 91 8.30 -6.73 -10.79
N GLU A 92 7.81 -7.72 -11.54
CA GLU A 92 8.20 -9.11 -11.35
C GLU A 92 9.57 -9.37 -12.02
N CYS A 93 10.61 -9.46 -11.19
CA CYS A 93 11.99 -9.73 -11.63
C CYS A 93 12.17 -11.21 -11.98
N LYS A 94 12.43 -11.51 -13.26
CA LYS A 94 12.59 -12.87 -13.78
C LYS A 94 13.94 -13.07 -14.47
N MET A 95 14.29 -14.34 -14.64
CA MET A 95 15.40 -14.77 -15.49
C MET A 95 14.87 -15.74 -16.54
N TYR A 96 15.48 -15.72 -17.72
CA TYR A 96 15.24 -16.73 -18.74
C TYR A 96 15.75 -18.10 -18.24
N ASN A 97 15.33 -19.17 -18.91
CA ASN A 97 15.73 -20.53 -18.56
C ASN A 97 17.25 -20.76 -18.63
N ASP A 98 17.98 -19.91 -19.35
CA ASP A 98 19.44 -19.94 -19.40
C ASP A 98 20.12 -19.40 -18.13
N MET A 99 19.36 -18.84 -17.19
CA MET A 99 19.82 -18.24 -15.94
C MET A 99 20.86 -17.12 -16.10
N ARG A 100 21.00 -16.56 -17.32
CA ARG A 100 21.94 -15.48 -17.66
C ARG A 100 21.20 -14.21 -18.02
N HIS A 101 20.17 -14.30 -18.83
CA HIS A 101 19.39 -13.16 -19.27
C HIS A 101 18.31 -12.83 -18.24
N LYS A 102 18.17 -11.53 -17.94
CA LYS A 102 17.25 -10.99 -16.93
C LYS A 102 16.19 -10.17 -17.64
N PHE A 103 14.96 -10.24 -17.15
CA PHE A 103 13.87 -9.41 -17.64
C PHE A 103 12.91 -9.07 -16.51
N ILE A 104 12.12 -8.02 -16.71
CA ILE A 104 11.09 -7.60 -15.76
C ILE A 104 9.76 -7.66 -16.47
N VAL A 105 8.77 -8.28 -15.81
CA VAL A 105 7.38 -8.20 -16.21
C VAL A 105 6.71 -7.18 -15.29
N SER A 106 6.22 -6.08 -15.88
CA SER A 106 5.49 -5.04 -15.14
C SER A 106 4.00 -5.33 -15.19
N HIS A 107 3.38 -5.44 -14.02
CA HIS A 107 1.93 -5.63 -13.87
C HIS A 107 1.30 -4.33 -13.37
N HIS A 108 0.43 -3.74 -14.18
CA HIS A 108 -0.24 -2.47 -13.89
C HIS A 108 -1.55 -2.72 -13.17
N GLN A 109 -1.84 -1.96 -12.11
CA GLN A 109 -3.08 -2.04 -11.35
C GLN A 109 -3.58 -0.62 -11.08
N ARG A 110 -4.84 -0.36 -11.43
CA ARG A 110 -5.48 0.94 -11.20
C ARG A 110 -6.47 0.86 -10.04
N PHE A 111 -6.51 1.94 -9.27
CA PHE A 111 -7.34 2.08 -8.07
C PHE A 111 -8.01 3.46 -8.07
N SER A 112 -8.96 3.68 -7.16
CA SER A 112 -9.56 5.01 -6.97
C SER A 112 -8.48 6.02 -6.60
N ARG A 113 -7.54 5.61 -5.73
CA ARG A 113 -6.30 6.35 -5.46
C ARG A 113 -5.19 5.45 -4.90
N CYS A 114 -3.95 5.83 -5.17
CA CYS A 114 -2.71 5.17 -4.83
C CYS A 114 -1.84 6.14 -4.02
N TYR A 115 -1.36 5.68 -2.88
CA TYR A 115 -0.47 6.41 -2.00
C TYR A 115 0.91 5.75 -2.04
N ASP A 116 1.94 6.54 -2.35
CA ASP A 116 3.32 6.08 -2.30
C ASP A 116 3.86 6.07 -0.86
N GLU A 117 5.12 5.62 -0.72
CA GLU A 117 5.79 5.49 0.57
C GLU A 117 6.01 6.80 1.34
N THR A 118 5.83 7.95 0.68
CA THR A 118 6.03 9.28 1.25
C THR A 118 4.77 9.86 1.87
N VAL A 119 3.60 9.29 1.52
CA VAL A 119 2.30 9.78 2.00
C VAL A 119 2.06 9.38 3.45
N ASP A 120 1.81 10.38 4.30
CA ASP A 120 1.49 10.20 5.71
C ASP A 120 0.06 9.70 5.94
N THR A 121 -0.23 9.33 7.20
CA THR A 121 -1.56 8.81 7.56
C THR A 121 -2.62 9.92 7.61
N GLU A 122 -2.23 11.17 7.84
CA GLU A 122 -3.14 12.32 7.84
C GLU A 122 -3.74 12.55 6.44
N THR A 123 -2.89 12.54 5.41
CA THR A 123 -3.34 12.66 4.02
C THR A 123 -4.29 11.52 3.65
N VAL A 124 -3.94 10.28 4.03
CA VAL A 124 -4.81 9.11 3.81
C VAL A 124 -6.15 9.27 4.55
N TYR A 125 -6.14 9.79 5.77
CA TYR A 125 -7.36 10.07 6.53
C TYR A 125 -8.21 11.14 5.83
N ARG A 126 -7.63 12.28 5.45
CA ARG A 126 -8.35 13.36 4.78
C ARG A 126 -9.01 12.87 3.50
N ASP A 127 -8.29 12.05 2.73
CA ASP A 127 -8.73 11.61 1.42
C ASP A 127 -9.74 10.44 1.48
N ALA A 128 -9.59 9.49 2.42
CA ALA A 128 -10.42 8.28 2.48
C ALA A 128 -11.29 8.14 3.74
N GLY A 129 -10.91 8.77 4.86
CA GLY A 129 -11.58 8.66 6.16
C GLY A 129 -12.54 9.81 6.45
N LYS A 130 -12.11 11.06 6.26
CA LYS A 130 -12.91 12.26 6.57
C LYS A 130 -14.27 12.27 5.85
N PRO A 131 -14.37 11.95 4.54
CA PRO A 131 -15.68 11.87 3.87
C PRO A 131 -16.64 10.86 4.51
N LEU A 132 -16.11 9.75 5.03
CA LEU A 132 -16.90 8.72 5.71
C LEU A 132 -17.41 9.19 7.07
N VAL A 133 -16.59 9.95 7.80
CA VAL A 133 -16.98 10.57 9.08
C VAL A 133 -18.09 11.59 8.86
N LEU A 134 -17.94 12.49 7.89
CA LEU A 134 -18.95 13.49 7.55
C LEU A 134 -20.27 12.82 7.13
N HIS A 135 -20.21 11.81 6.27
CA HIS A 135 -21.40 11.04 5.87
C HIS A 135 -22.11 10.39 7.07
N ALA A 136 -21.36 9.87 8.05
CA ALA A 136 -21.95 9.31 9.27
C ALA A 136 -22.58 10.38 10.16
N MET A 137 -21.98 11.59 10.23
CA MET A 137 -22.54 12.73 10.98
C MET A 137 -23.83 13.26 10.36
N GLU A 138 -23.99 13.13 9.04
CA GLU A 138 -25.25 13.44 8.32
C GLU A 138 -26.34 12.35 8.50
N GLY A 139 -26.10 11.34 9.34
CA GLY A 139 -27.04 10.25 9.61
C GLY A 139 -26.88 9.04 8.70
N GLY A 140 -25.85 9.05 7.84
CA GLY A 140 -25.48 7.94 6.97
C GLY A 140 -24.77 6.79 7.69
N LYS A 141 -24.39 5.77 6.93
CA LYS A 141 -23.60 4.63 7.42
C LYS A 141 -22.38 4.46 6.53
N ALA A 142 -21.20 4.45 7.14
CA ALA A 142 -19.94 4.29 6.43
C ALA A 142 -19.15 3.08 6.95
N VAL A 143 -18.39 2.45 6.06
CA VAL A 143 -17.51 1.32 6.40
C VAL A 143 -16.15 1.53 5.74
N CYS A 144 -15.09 1.46 6.53
CA CYS A 144 -13.72 1.45 6.05
C CYS A 144 -13.08 0.09 6.37
N MET A 145 -12.53 -0.59 5.36
CA MET A 145 -11.86 -1.88 5.53
C MET A 145 -10.40 -1.77 5.13
N MET A 146 -9.52 -2.29 5.98
CA MET A 146 -8.09 -2.36 5.71
C MET A 146 -7.70 -3.78 5.34
N TYR A 147 -7.17 -3.98 4.12
CA TYR A 147 -6.78 -5.29 3.60
C TYR A 147 -5.28 -5.36 3.29
N GLY A 148 -4.72 -6.57 3.36
CA GLY A 148 -3.31 -6.84 3.03
C GLY A 148 -2.64 -7.86 3.94
N GLN A 149 -1.43 -8.29 3.58
CA GLN A 149 -0.66 -9.27 4.36
C GLN A 149 -0.20 -8.74 5.73
N THR A 150 0.22 -9.64 6.62
CA THR A 150 0.88 -9.24 7.88
C THR A 150 2.12 -8.39 7.60
N GLY A 151 2.29 -7.31 8.37
CA GLY A 151 3.39 -6.35 8.18
C GLY A 151 3.22 -5.37 7.01
N SER A 152 2.05 -5.30 6.35
CA SER A 152 1.80 -4.32 5.28
C SER A 152 1.46 -2.91 5.74
N GLY A 153 1.18 -2.70 7.04
CA GLY A 153 0.83 -1.38 7.59
C GLY A 153 -0.67 -1.14 7.84
N LYS A 154 -1.51 -2.19 7.82
CA LYS A 154 -2.96 -2.09 8.17
C LYS A 154 -3.18 -1.45 9.53
N THR A 155 -2.64 -2.04 10.60
CA THR A 155 -2.79 -1.55 11.98
C THR A 155 -2.20 -0.15 12.13
N TYR A 156 -1.03 0.11 11.54
CA TYR A 156 -0.40 1.44 11.55
C TYR A 156 -1.32 2.52 10.96
N THR A 157 -1.95 2.24 9.81
CA THR A 157 -2.86 3.18 9.15
C THR A 157 -4.15 3.35 9.96
N MET A 158 -4.77 2.24 10.37
CA MET A 158 -6.03 2.25 11.12
C MET A 158 -5.90 2.98 12.45
N SER A 159 -4.85 2.70 13.23
CA SER A 159 -4.61 3.36 14.51
C SER A 159 -4.37 4.86 14.37
N GLY A 160 -3.63 5.29 13.34
CA GLY A 160 -3.45 6.72 13.07
C GLY A 160 -4.75 7.40 12.62
N MET A 161 -5.56 6.74 11.78
CA MET A 161 -6.86 7.28 11.37
C MET A 161 -7.81 7.47 12.56
N PHE A 162 -7.81 6.58 13.55
CA PHE A 162 -8.68 6.74 14.73
C PHE A 162 -8.44 8.03 15.51
N GLN A 163 -7.20 8.53 15.54
CA GLN A 163 -6.88 9.80 16.19
C GLN A 163 -7.61 10.94 15.49
N TYR A 164 -7.47 11.03 14.16
CA TYR A 164 -8.14 12.08 13.38
C TYR A 164 -9.67 11.94 13.36
N VAL A 165 -10.20 10.71 13.32
CA VAL A 165 -11.66 10.47 13.46
C VAL A 165 -12.16 11.03 14.79
N SER A 166 -11.44 10.80 15.88
CA SER A 166 -11.85 11.31 17.19
C SER A 166 -11.81 12.84 17.24
N GLU A 167 -10.78 13.46 16.67
CA GLU A 167 -10.66 14.91 16.58
C GLU A 167 -11.82 15.52 15.78
N ASP A 168 -12.07 15.04 14.55
CA ASP A 168 -13.16 15.56 13.71
C ASP A 168 -14.53 15.36 14.37
N LEU A 169 -14.82 14.18 14.95
CA LEU A 169 -16.10 13.91 15.62
C LEU A 169 -16.38 14.86 16.77
N PHE A 170 -15.35 15.23 17.54
CA PHE A 170 -15.51 16.09 18.71
C PHE A 170 -15.26 17.57 18.43
N MET A 171 -14.60 17.94 17.32
CA MET A 171 -14.36 19.35 16.94
C MET A 171 -15.44 19.89 16.00
N GLU A 172 -15.79 19.16 14.93
CA GLU A 172 -16.79 19.60 13.93
C GLU A 172 -18.20 19.69 14.56
N ALA A 173 -18.43 18.94 15.64
CA ALA A 173 -19.71 18.89 16.32
C ALA A 173 -19.85 19.90 17.49
N VAL A 174 -18.83 20.71 17.77
CA VAL A 174 -18.93 21.82 18.73
C VAL A 174 -19.64 23.00 18.06
N GLY A 175 -20.96 22.90 17.89
CA GLY A 175 -21.72 23.96 17.24
C GLY A 175 -23.22 23.90 17.46
N ASP A 176 -23.90 22.86 16.97
CA ASP A 176 -25.35 22.98 16.70
C ASP A 176 -26.21 21.73 16.97
N VAL A 177 -25.66 20.64 17.52
CA VAL A 177 -26.45 19.41 17.76
C VAL A 177 -26.00 18.69 19.03
N ASP A 178 -26.96 18.26 19.86
CA ASP A 178 -26.70 17.36 20.99
C ASP A 178 -26.63 15.91 20.45
N PHE A 179 -25.47 15.26 20.59
CA PHE A 179 -25.25 13.91 20.09
C PHE A 179 -24.46 13.08 21.09
N LYS A 180 -24.68 11.77 21.04
CA LYS A 180 -23.98 10.80 21.88
C LYS A 180 -23.08 9.93 21.02
N VAL A 181 -21.79 9.93 21.34
CA VAL A 181 -20.83 8.99 20.74
C VAL A 181 -20.74 7.73 21.60
N SER A 182 -20.80 6.57 20.96
CA SER A 182 -20.48 5.28 21.56
C SER A 182 -19.47 4.54 20.68
N VAL A 183 -18.55 3.82 21.31
CA VAL A 183 -17.52 3.03 20.63
C VAL A 183 -17.61 1.60 21.12
N SER A 184 -17.49 0.65 20.20
CA SER A 184 -17.34 -0.77 20.49
C SER A 184 -16.20 -1.36 19.67
N ALA A 185 -15.45 -2.29 20.27
CA ALA A 185 -14.35 -2.99 19.63
C ALA A 185 -14.58 -4.50 19.74
N ILE A 186 -14.52 -5.18 18.59
CA ILE A 186 -14.70 -6.62 18.49
C ILE A 186 -13.52 -7.24 17.72
N GLU A 187 -13.09 -8.42 18.17
CA GLU A 187 -12.13 -9.26 17.45
C GLU A 187 -12.83 -10.51 16.93
N ILE A 188 -12.66 -10.79 15.63
CA ILE A 188 -13.23 -11.98 14.96
C ILE A 188 -12.10 -12.96 14.67
N VAL A 189 -12.19 -14.17 15.25
CA VAL A 189 -11.20 -15.24 15.07
C VAL A 189 -11.91 -16.52 14.65
N GLY A 190 -11.74 -16.91 13.39
CA GLY A 190 -12.48 -18.03 12.81
C GLY A 190 -13.99 -17.76 12.82
N SER A 191 -14.76 -18.63 13.46
CA SER A 191 -16.21 -18.49 13.64
C SER A 191 -16.61 -17.81 14.97
N LYS A 192 -15.64 -17.31 15.75
CA LYS A 192 -15.87 -16.71 17.08
C LYS A 192 -15.70 -15.19 17.04
N CYS A 193 -16.45 -14.52 17.91
CA CYS A 193 -16.40 -13.07 18.12
C CYS A 193 -16.12 -12.80 19.61
N PHE A 194 -15.18 -11.91 19.89
CA PHE A 194 -14.76 -11.52 21.23
C PHE A 194 -14.94 -10.00 21.38
N GLY A 195 -15.68 -9.57 22.39
CA GLY A 195 -15.78 -8.16 22.76
C GLY A 195 -14.65 -7.76 23.71
N THR A 196 -14.22 -6.50 23.61
CA THR A 196 -13.25 -5.89 24.53
C THR A 196 -13.94 -4.95 25.50
#